data_AF-D0UKU9-F1
#
_entry.id   AF-D0UKU9-F1
#
_cell.length_a   1.000
_cell.length_b   1.000
_cell.length_c   1.000
_cell.angle_alpha   90.00
_cell.angle_beta   90.00
_cell.angle_gamma   90.00
#
_symmetry.space_group_name_H-M   'P 1'
#
loop_
_entity.id
_entity.type
_entity.pdbx_description
1 polymer ?
#
loop_
_entity_poly.entity_id
_entity_poly.type
_entity_poly.pdbx_seq_one_letter_code
_entity_poly.pdbx_strand_id
1 'polypeptide(L)'
;VGRKRGGRSFGGHSEQENTLNQLLVEMDGFNTTTNVVVLAATNRVDILDQALLRPGRFDRQIYVPAPDIKGRASIFRVHLQPLKTNLDKQELARKMAALTPGFTGADIANVCNEAALIAARDLTHAIVMK
;
A
#
# COMPACT_ATOMS: atom_id res chain seq x y z
N VAL A 1 -15.24 -7.05 5.28
CA VAL A 1 -15.89 -6.35 6.41
C VAL A 1 -15.98 -4.87 6.06
N GLY A 2 -17.14 -4.21 6.20
CA GLY A 2 -17.28 -2.76 5.96
C GLY A 2 -17.86 -2.31 4.61
N ARG A 3 -18.46 -3.21 3.81
CA ARG A 3 -19.10 -2.82 2.54
C ARG A 3 -20.46 -2.14 2.79
N LYS A 4 -20.80 -1.15 1.96
CA LYS A 4 -22.07 -0.41 1.97
C LYS A 4 -23.26 -1.37 1.89
N ARG A 5 -24.22 -1.20 2.79
CA ARG A 5 -25.45 -2.01 2.91
C ARG A 5 -26.22 -2.00 1.59
N GLY A 6 -26.50 -3.19 1.04
CA GLY A 6 -27.35 -3.37 -0.14
C GLY A 6 -28.79 -3.66 0.26
N GLY A 7 -29.76 -2.93 -0.29
CA GLY A 7 -31.17 -3.16 -0.02
C GLY A 7 -31.64 -4.55 -0.45
N ARG A 8 -32.35 -5.25 0.46
CA ARG A 8 -33.12 -6.48 0.26
C ARG A 8 -32.40 -7.61 -0.52
N SER A 9 -31.49 -8.31 0.14
CA SER A 9 -31.18 -9.72 -0.22
C SER A 9 -31.28 -10.59 1.03
N PHE A 10 -32.39 -11.31 1.15
CA PHE A 10 -32.66 -12.25 2.24
C PHE A 10 -31.64 -13.40 2.19
N GLY A 11 -30.83 -13.56 3.23
CA GLY A 11 -30.30 -14.88 3.59
C GLY A 11 -28.78 -15.06 3.81
N GLY A 12 -27.93 -14.03 3.80
CA GLY A 12 -26.48 -14.28 3.94
C GLY A 12 -25.58 -13.13 4.36
N HIS A 13 -26.10 -12.06 4.99
CA HIS A 13 -25.32 -10.87 5.37
C HIS A 13 -25.31 -10.54 6.88
N SER A 14 -26.00 -11.30 7.73
CA SER A 14 -26.17 -10.98 9.16
C SER A 14 -24.84 -10.91 9.92
N GLU A 15 -23.92 -11.85 9.69
CA GLU A 15 -22.67 -11.93 10.46
C GLU A 15 -21.71 -10.79 10.12
N GLN A 16 -21.61 -10.41 8.84
CA GLN A 16 -20.76 -9.28 8.43
C GLN A 16 -21.28 -7.94 8.93
N GLU A 17 -22.61 -7.79 9.01
CA GLU A 17 -23.24 -6.58 9.56
C GLU A 17 -23.11 -6.53 11.08
N ASN A 18 -23.32 -7.65 11.78
CA ASN A 18 -23.15 -7.74 13.22
C ASN A 18 -21.72 -7.46 13.65
N THR A 19 -20.73 -8.05 12.97
CA THR A 19 -19.31 -7.78 13.23
C THR A 19 -18.92 -6.33 12.95
N LEU A 20 -19.49 -5.71 11.91
CA LEU A 20 -19.27 -4.29 11.62
C LEU A 20 -19.87 -3.40 12.72
N ASN A 21 -21.11 -3.67 13.15
CA ASN A 21 -21.75 -2.88 14.20
C ASN A 21 -20.99 -3.00 15.52
N GLN A 22 -20.50 -4.19 15.87
CA GLN A 22 -19.68 -4.36 17.07
C GLN A 22 -18.39 -3.53 16.98
N LEU A 23 -17.70 -3.55 15.84
CA LEU A 23 -16.52 -2.73 15.62
C LEU A 23 -16.81 -1.23 15.82
N LEU A 24 -17.95 -0.74 15.32
CA LEU A 24 -18.35 0.66 15.49
C LEU A 24 -18.60 1.01 16.97
N VAL A 25 -19.21 0.10 17.74
CA VAL A 25 -19.44 0.30 19.18
C VAL A 25 -18.13 0.34 19.95
N GLU A 26 -17.20 -0.57 19.65
CA GLU A 26 -15.86 -0.56 20.28
C GLU A 26 -15.08 0.71 19.91
N MET A 27 -15.18 1.18 18.67
CA MET A 27 -14.55 2.44 18.23
C MET A 27 -15.10 3.67 18.96
N ASP A 28 -16.42 3.73 19.18
CA ASP A 28 -17.06 4.80 19.95
C ASP A 28 -16.74 4.69 21.46
N GLY A 29 -16.36 3.50 21.93
CA GLY A 29 -16.00 3.23 23.33
C GLY A 29 -14.61 3.70 23.75
N PHE A 30 -13.78 4.16 22.80
CA PHE A 30 -12.47 4.75 23.10
C PHE A 30 -12.61 6.18 23.64
N ASN A 31 -12.65 6.31 24.97
CA ASN A 31 -12.58 7.62 25.63
C ASN A 31 -11.18 8.24 25.51
N THR A 32 -11.06 9.55 25.70
CA THR A 32 -9.78 10.30 25.62
C THR A 32 -8.72 9.86 26.63
N THR A 33 -9.07 9.00 27.59
CA THR A 33 -8.15 8.37 28.54
C THR A 33 -7.41 7.15 27.95
N THR A 34 -7.87 6.66 26.80
CA THR A 34 -7.34 5.46 26.14
C THR A 34 -6.39 5.90 25.02
N ASN A 35 -5.09 5.71 25.21
CA ASN A 35 -4.05 6.08 24.23
C ASN A 35 -3.94 5.06 23.08
N VAL A 36 -5.01 4.88 22.30
CA VAL A 36 -5.04 3.97 21.14
C VAL A 36 -5.21 4.77 19.86
N VAL A 37 -4.37 4.46 18.86
CA VAL A 37 -4.48 5.02 17.50
C VAL A 37 -4.83 3.90 16.54
N VAL A 38 -5.91 4.08 15.78
CA VAL A 38 -6.38 3.08 14.80
C VAL A 38 -6.03 3.56 13.39
N LEU A 39 -5.30 2.74 12.64
CA LEU A 39 -5.00 2.96 11.22
C LEU A 39 -5.67 1.86 10.39
N ALA A 40 -6.33 2.26 9.30
CA ALA A 40 -6.92 1.35 8.34
C ALA A 40 -6.54 1.75 6.91
N ALA A 41 -6.46 0.77 6.01
CA ALA A 41 -6.17 0.98 4.60
C ALA A 41 -7.24 0.31 3.72
N THR A 42 -7.66 1.01 2.66
CA THR A 42 -8.60 0.48 1.66
C THR A 42 -8.23 0.97 0.27
N ASN A 43 -8.31 0.06 -0.71
CA ASN A 43 -8.20 0.42 -2.13
C ASN A 43 -9.56 0.81 -2.74
N ARG A 44 -10.63 0.74 -1.95
CA ARG A 44 -12.02 0.99 -2.39
C ARG A 44 -12.82 1.75 -1.34
N VAL A 45 -12.61 3.06 -1.29
CA VAL A 45 -13.38 3.95 -0.40
C VAL A 45 -14.84 4.10 -0.85
N ASP A 46 -15.11 3.92 -2.15
CA ASP A 46 -16.42 4.04 -2.80
C ASP A 46 -17.48 3.09 -2.22
N ILE A 47 -17.06 1.90 -1.81
CA ILE A 47 -17.95 0.87 -1.26
C ILE A 47 -17.94 0.82 0.26
N LEU A 48 -17.25 1.73 0.95
CA LEU A 48 -17.16 1.68 2.41
C LEU A 48 -18.49 2.13 3.04
N ASP A 49 -18.86 1.52 4.16
CA ASP A 49 -19.99 1.99 4.97
C ASP A 49 -19.70 3.40 5.51
N GLN A 50 -20.62 4.34 5.25
CA GLN A 50 -20.52 5.73 5.67
C GLN A 50 -20.46 5.90 7.20
N ALA A 51 -20.95 4.92 7.95
CA ALA A 51 -20.84 4.92 9.41
C ALA A 51 -19.37 4.89 9.88
N LEU A 52 -18.46 4.25 9.13
CA LEU A 52 -17.03 4.19 9.48
C LEU A 52 -16.32 5.54 9.33
N LEU A 53 -16.82 6.41 8.44
CA LEU A 53 -16.20 7.69 8.07
C LEU A 53 -16.70 8.88 8.91
N ARG A 54 -17.55 8.63 9.91
CA ARG A 54 -18.08 9.70 10.77
C ARG A 54 -17.00 10.19 11.75
N PRO A 55 -17.09 11.47 12.20
CA PRO A 55 -16.21 12.01 13.24
C PRO A 55 -16.16 11.10 14.47
N GLY A 56 -14.96 10.89 15.03
CA GLY A 56 -14.74 9.98 16.17
C GLY A 56 -14.38 8.54 15.78
N ARG A 57 -14.43 8.19 14.48
CA ARG A 57 -14.03 6.86 13.95
C ARG A 57 -12.85 7.00 12.98
N PHE A 58 -13.00 6.63 11.72
CA PHE A 58 -12.02 6.95 10.67
C PHE A 58 -12.26 8.35 10.11
N ASP A 59 -12.07 9.35 10.96
CA ASP A 59 -12.33 10.76 10.67
C ASP A 59 -11.24 11.41 9.79
N ARG A 60 -10.00 10.90 9.86
CA ARG A 60 -8.87 11.31 9.02
C ARG A 60 -8.68 10.36 7.84
N GLN A 61 -8.80 10.91 6.64
CA GLN A 61 -8.56 10.19 5.39
C GLN A 61 -7.30 10.75 4.72
N ILE A 62 -6.33 9.87 4.46
CA ILE A 62 -5.09 10.21 3.77
C ILE A 62 -5.10 9.47 2.44
N TYR A 63 -5.18 10.22 1.33
CA TYR A 63 -5.05 9.66 0.01
C TYR A 63 -3.58 9.45 -0.35
N VAL A 64 -3.24 8.23 -0.79
CA VAL A 64 -1.90 7.87 -1.23
C VAL A 64 -1.92 7.69 -2.75
N PRO A 65 -1.50 8.71 -3.53
CA PRO A 65 -1.43 8.59 -4.98
C PRO A 65 -0.27 7.69 -5.41
N ALA A 66 -0.27 7.31 -6.70
CA ALA A 66 0.92 6.74 -7.33
C ALA A 66 2.11 7.71 -7.23
N PRO A 67 3.35 7.20 -7.07
CA PRO A 67 4.52 8.03 -6.89
C PRO A 67 4.86 8.84 -8.15
N ASP A 68 5.24 10.09 -7.95
CA ASP A 68 5.82 10.94 -8.99
C ASP A 68 7.25 10.50 -9.34
N ILE A 69 7.89 11.19 -10.29
CA ILE A 69 9.25 10.82 -10.73
C ILE A 69 10.26 10.85 -9.57
N LYS A 70 10.16 11.81 -8.65
CA LYS A 70 11.05 11.92 -7.50
C LYS A 70 10.78 10.81 -6.48
N GLY A 71 9.50 10.51 -6.22
CA GLY A 71 9.05 9.41 -5.38
C GLY A 71 9.54 8.07 -5.91
N ARG A 72 9.39 7.81 -7.22
CA ARG A 72 9.92 6.60 -7.85
C ARG A 72 11.44 6.50 -7.70
N ALA A 73 12.18 7.58 -7.91
CA ALA A 73 13.64 7.57 -7.70
C ALA A 73 14.01 7.23 -6.25
N SER A 74 13.29 7.76 -5.27
CA SER A 74 13.49 7.42 -3.85
C SER A 74 13.16 5.95 -3.55
N ILE A 75 12.08 5.42 -4.13
CA ILE A 75 11.69 4.01 -3.97
C ILE A 75 12.76 3.09 -4.60
N PHE A 76 13.21 3.40 -5.82
CA PHE A 76 14.33 2.68 -6.45
C PHE A 76 15.58 2.73 -5.57
N ARG A 77 15.91 3.87 -4.97
CA ARG A 77 17.08 3.98 -4.08
C ARG A 77 17.01 3.00 -2.92
N VAL A 78 15.84 2.83 -2.30
CA VAL A 78 15.62 1.86 -1.21
C VAL A 78 15.80 0.42 -1.71
N HIS A 79 15.15 0.07 -2.82
CA HIS A 79 15.20 -1.32 -3.33
C HIS A 79 16.53 -1.70 -4.00
N LEU A 80 17.31 -0.73 -4.49
CA LEU A 80 18.66 -0.95 -5.00
C LEU A 80 19.70 -1.09 -3.89
N GLN A 81 19.44 -0.57 -2.69
CA GLN A 81 20.39 -0.60 -1.57
C GLN A 81 20.88 -2.02 -1.22
N PRO A 82 20.04 -3.06 -1.09
CA PRO A 82 20.50 -4.42 -0.80
C PRO A 82 21.18 -5.14 -1.98
N LEU A 83 21.04 -4.63 -3.20
CA LEU A 83 21.53 -5.32 -4.40
C LEU A 83 23.02 -5.08 -4.65
N LYS A 84 23.75 -6.11 -5.06
CA LYS A 84 25.16 -5.98 -5.50
C LYS A 84 25.19 -5.58 -6.97
N THR A 85 25.77 -4.43 -7.27
CA THR A 85 25.97 -3.93 -8.63
C THR A 85 27.18 -3.00 -8.64
N ASN A 86 27.87 -2.93 -9.79
CA ASN A 86 28.99 -2.01 -10.01
C ASN A 86 28.52 -0.62 -10.48
N LEU A 87 27.22 -0.45 -10.71
CA LEU A 87 26.61 0.79 -11.17
C LEU A 87 26.40 1.76 -10.00
N ASP A 88 26.48 3.06 -10.27
CA ASP A 88 26.03 4.06 -9.30
C ASP A 88 24.50 3.93 -9.12
N LYS A 89 24.11 3.46 -7.93
CA LYS A 89 22.71 3.25 -7.56
C LYS A 89 21.91 4.55 -7.59
N GLN A 90 22.53 5.69 -7.33
CA GLN A 90 21.84 6.99 -7.31
C GLN A 90 21.58 7.51 -8.73
N GLU A 91 22.51 7.31 -9.65
CA GLU A 91 22.27 7.56 -11.08
C GLU A 91 21.25 6.57 -11.65
N LEU A 92 21.41 5.28 -11.36
CA LEU A 92 20.50 4.23 -11.82
C LEU A 92 19.07 4.47 -11.35
N ALA A 93 18.86 4.82 -10.07
CA ALA A 93 17.53 5.14 -9.55
C ALA A 93 16.86 6.29 -10.30
N ARG A 94 17.60 7.36 -10.62
CA ARG A 94 17.09 8.49 -11.41
C ARG A 94 16.72 8.08 -12.83
N LYS A 95 17.59 7.30 -13.48
CA LYS A 95 17.36 6.79 -14.83
C LYS A 95 16.12 5.88 -14.88
N MET A 96 16.03 4.92 -13.97
CA MET A 96 14.90 3.97 -13.92
C MET A 96 13.58 4.67 -13.59
N ALA A 97 13.59 5.68 -12.72
CA ALA A 97 12.39 6.46 -12.42
C ALA A 97 11.81 7.20 -13.64
N ALA A 98 12.67 7.69 -14.54
CA ALA A 98 12.25 8.32 -15.79
C ALA A 98 11.64 7.32 -16.79
N LEU A 99 12.11 6.06 -16.77
CA LEU A 99 11.65 5.00 -17.68
C LEU A 99 10.41 4.24 -17.21
N THR A 100 9.91 4.51 -16.00
CA THR A 100 8.82 3.75 -15.36
C THR A 100 7.61 4.61 -14.98
N PRO A 101 7.03 5.41 -15.89
CA PRO A 101 5.83 6.18 -15.59
C PRO A 101 4.67 5.26 -15.21
N GLY A 102 3.93 5.63 -14.16
CA GLY A 102 2.78 4.87 -13.67
C GLY A 102 3.11 3.69 -12.75
N PHE A 103 4.39 3.38 -12.54
CA PHE A 103 4.78 2.26 -11.66
C PHE A 103 4.48 2.59 -10.19
N THR A 104 3.89 1.63 -9.50
CA THR A 104 3.71 1.65 -8.05
C THR A 104 4.99 1.22 -7.33
N GLY A 105 5.01 1.37 -6.00
CA GLY A 105 6.13 0.86 -5.20
C GLY A 105 6.33 -0.65 -5.34
N ALA A 106 5.24 -1.41 -5.49
CA ALA A 106 5.29 -2.86 -5.70
C ALA A 106 5.92 -3.21 -7.05
N ASP A 107 5.57 -2.50 -8.12
CA ASP A 107 6.14 -2.73 -9.45
C ASP A 107 7.65 -2.45 -9.46
N ILE A 108 8.07 -1.36 -8.79
CA ILE A 108 9.49 -1.01 -8.65
C ILE A 108 10.26 -2.08 -7.88
N ALA A 109 9.72 -2.54 -6.75
CA ALA A 109 10.32 -3.61 -5.97
C ALA A 109 10.46 -4.90 -6.79
N ASN A 110 9.45 -5.23 -7.59
CA ASN A 110 9.47 -6.40 -8.46
C ASN A 110 10.54 -6.29 -9.55
N VAL A 111 10.69 -5.13 -10.20
CA VAL A 111 11.77 -4.88 -11.18
C VAL A 111 13.15 -5.12 -10.56
N CYS A 112 13.38 -4.61 -9.35
CA CYS A 112 14.64 -4.81 -8.64
C CYS A 112 14.88 -6.30 -8.30
N ASN A 113 13.84 -7.02 -7.91
CA ASN A 113 13.92 -8.45 -7.60
C ASN A 113 14.22 -9.28 -8.86
N GLU A 114 13.55 -9.01 -9.98
CA GLU A 114 13.80 -9.70 -11.26
C GLU A 114 15.22 -9.46 -11.77
N ALA A 115 15.75 -8.24 -11.63
CA ALA A 115 17.13 -7.95 -11.99
C ALA A 115 18.14 -8.80 -11.20
N ALA A 116 17.91 -8.99 -9.89
CA ALA A 116 18.72 -9.86 -9.06
C ALA A 116 18.58 -11.35 -9.46
N LEU A 117 17.36 -11.79 -9.78
CA LEU A 117 17.09 -13.16 -10.18
C LEU A 117 17.76 -13.50 -11.52
N ILE A 118 17.74 -12.58 -12.49
CA ILE A 118 18.44 -12.72 -13.76
C ILE A 118 19.95 -12.80 -13.55
N ALA A 119 20.52 -11.92 -12.71
CA ALA A 119 21.95 -11.96 -12.41
C ALA A 119 22.37 -13.29 -11.77
N ALA A 120 21.56 -13.82 -10.85
CA ALA A 120 21.79 -15.13 -10.23
C ALA A 120 21.70 -16.29 -11.24
N ARG A 121 20.73 -16.23 -12.18
CA ARG A 121 20.58 -17.22 -13.26
C ARG A 121 21.78 -17.22 -14.21
N ASP A 122 22.34 -16.05 -14.51
CA ASP A 122 23.53 -15.90 -15.35
C ASP A 122 24.84 -16.25 -14.59
N LEU A 123 24.75 -16.78 -13.35
CA LEU A 123 25.88 -17.11 -12.48
C LEU A 123 26.82 -15.91 -12.23
N THR A 124 26.28 -14.70 -12.29
CA THR A 124 27.04 -13.47 -12.03
C THR A 124 26.96 -13.07 -10.55
N HIS A 125 28.05 -12.57 -9.99
CA HIS A 125 28.12 -12.14 -8.59
C HIS A 125 27.51 -10.74 -8.33
N ALA A 126 27.15 -10.02 -9.39
CA ALA A 126 26.61 -8.67 -9.35
C ALA A 126 25.72 -8.40 -10.56
N ILE A 127 24.73 -7.52 -10.40
CA ILE A 127 23.85 -7.08 -11.48
C ILE A 127 24.65 -6.17 -12.43
N VAL A 128 24.65 -6.54 -13.72
CA VAL A 128 25.34 -5.84 -14.81
C VAL A 128 24.31 -5.38 -15.84
N MET A 129 24.48 -4.19 -16.41
CA MET A 129 23.68 -3.76 -17.56
C MET A 129 24.20 -4.47 -18.81
N LYS A 130 23.28 -5.06 -19.59
CA LYS A 130 23.57 -5.59 -20.93
C LYS A 130 23.40 -4.50 -21.98
#